data_AF-A0A3Q8XST0-F1
#
_entry.id   AF-A0A3Q8XST0-F1
#
_cell.length_a   1.000
_cell.length_b   1.000
_cell.length_c   1.000
_cell.angle_alpha   90.00
_cell.angle_beta   90.00
_cell.angle_gamma   90.00
#
_symmetry.space_group_name_H-M   'P 1'
#
loop_
_entity.id
_entity.type
_entity.pdbx_description
1 polymer ?
#
loop_
_entity_poly.entity_id
_entity_poly.type
_entity_poly.pdbx_seq_one_letter_code
_entity_poly.pdbx_strand_id
1 'polypeptide(L)' 'MAIFDDMPPTRKPVHEIGADLALLSTDELRQRIDALRSEIARLEEEIEMKTSSKAAAERFFR' A
#
# COMPACT_ATOMS: atom_id res chain seq x y z
N MET A 1 -12.75 -32.73 -2.62
CA MET A 1 -13.42 -31.60 -1.91
C MET A 1 -12.56 -30.37 -2.16
N ALA A 2 -13.14 -29.30 -2.73
CA ALA A 2 -12.40 -28.15 -3.25
C ALA A 2 -11.74 -27.33 -2.13
N ILE A 3 -10.45 -26.99 -2.31
CA ILE A 3 -9.60 -26.21 -1.37
C ILE A 3 -9.86 -24.69 -1.50
N PHE A 4 -10.93 -24.28 -2.19
CA PHE A 4 -11.14 -22.89 -2.59
C PHE A 4 -12.19 -22.13 -1.77
N ASP A 5 -12.81 -22.75 -0.76
CA ASP A 5 -13.97 -22.16 -0.07
C ASP A 5 -13.61 -21.27 1.14
N ASP A 6 -12.31 -21.12 1.45
CA ASP A 6 -11.85 -20.42 2.66
C ASP A 6 -10.92 -19.23 2.35
N MET A 7 -11.05 -18.64 1.16
CA MET A 7 -10.41 -17.35 0.90
C MET A 7 -11.26 -16.25 1.54
N PRO A 8 -10.73 -15.53 2.55
CA PRO A 8 -11.45 -14.40 3.12
C PRO A 8 -11.74 -13.39 2.00
N PRO A 9 -12.92 -12.75 2.01
CA PRO A 9 -13.28 -11.79 0.98
C PRO A 9 -12.16 -10.74 0.89
N THR A 10 -11.55 -10.64 -0.29
CA THR A 10 -10.52 -9.63 -0.54
C THR A 10 -11.17 -8.27 -0.34
N ARG A 11 -10.71 -7.54 0.68
CA ARG A 11 -11.22 -6.19 0.95
C ARG A 11 -10.99 -5.38 -0.32
N LYS A 12 -12.06 -4.84 -0.89
CA LYS A 12 -11.95 -3.94 -2.04
C LYS A 12 -11.05 -2.77 -1.62
N PRO A 13 -10.07 -2.40 -2.46
CA PRO A 13 -9.20 -1.28 -2.15
C PRO A 13 -10.05 0.00 -2.09
N VAL A 14 -9.72 0.90 -1.16
CA VAL A 14 -10.39 2.20 -1.00
C VAL A 14 -10.24 3.06 -2.25
N HIS A 15 -9.17 2.86 -3.01
CA HIS A 15 -8.86 3.56 -4.25
C HIS A 15 -8.31 2.61 -5.32
N GLU A 16 -8.65 2.87 -6.58
CA GLU A 16 -8.10 2.20 -7.76
C GLU A 16 -7.47 3.24 -8.69
N ILE A 17 -6.23 2.97 -9.12
CA ILE A 17 -5.45 3.89 -9.97
C ILE A 17 -6.12 4.02 -11.34
N GLY A 18 -6.38 5.26 -11.76
CA GLY A 18 -7.02 5.54 -13.04
C GLY A 18 -8.54 5.34 -13.05
N ALA A 19 -9.16 5.11 -11.89
CA ALA A 19 -10.62 5.05 -11.79
C ALA A 19 -11.26 6.40 -12.16
N ASP A 20 -12.42 6.33 -12.83
CA ASP A 20 -13.22 7.52 -13.13
C ASP A 20 -13.65 8.24 -11.84
N LEU A 21 -13.56 9.57 -11.89
CA LEU A 21 -13.84 10.46 -10.77
C LEU A 21 -15.18 11.20 -10.94
N ALA A 22 -15.84 11.09 -12.08
CA ALA A 22 -17.01 11.90 -12.42
C ALA A 22 -18.18 11.78 -11.44
N LEU A 23 -18.33 10.63 -10.78
CA LEU A 23 -19.41 10.35 -9.82
C LEU A 23 -19.01 10.50 -8.36
N LEU A 24 -17.76 10.93 -8.07
CA LEU A 24 -17.27 11.04 -6.71
C LEU A 24 -17.52 12.43 -6.14
N SER A 25 -17.96 12.47 -4.89
CA SER A 25 -18.01 13.67 -4.07
C SER A 25 -16.60 14.15 -3.67
N THR A 26 -16.51 15.41 -3.25
CA THR A 26 -15.24 15.98 -2.76
C THR A 26 -14.72 15.27 -1.50
N ASP A 27 -15.62 14.80 -0.62
CA ASP A 27 -15.24 14.04 0.58
C ASP A 27 -14.69 12.65 0.22
N GLU A 28 -15.29 11.96 -0.75
CA GLU A 28 -14.76 10.68 -1.25
C GLU A 28 -13.38 10.85 -1.90
N LEU A 29 -13.16 11.93 -2.64
CA LEU A 29 -11.84 12.26 -3.19
C LEU A 29 -10.81 12.50 -2.07
N ARG A 30 -11.19 13.21 -1.00
CA ARG A 30 -10.31 13.41 0.18
C ARG A 30 -9.95 12.09 0.85
N GLN A 31 -10.93 11.23 1.10
CA GLN A 31 -10.69 9.91 1.71
C GLN A 31 -9.73 9.06 0.86
N ARG A 32 -9.90 9.06 -0.47
CA ARG A 32 -8.99 8.37 -1.39
C ARG A 32 -7.57 8.94 -1.34
N ILE A 33 -7.43 10.27 -1.30
CA ILE A 33 -6.11 10.93 -1.18
C ILE A 33 -5.43 10.55 0.14
N ASP A 34 -6.16 10.57 1.25
CA ASP A 34 -5.59 10.25 2.56
C ASP A 34 -5.16 8.78 2.66
N ALA A 35 -5.92 7.87 2.07
CA ALA A 35 -5.54 6.46 1.97
C ALA A 35 -4.26 6.28 1.15
N LEU A 36 -4.14 6.96 0.00
CA LEU A 36 -2.93 6.90 -0.83
C LEU A 36 -1.70 7.50 -0.14
N ARG A 37 -1.86 8.62 0.55
CA ARG A 37 -0.77 9.23 1.34
C ARG A 37 -0.27 8.32 2.45
N SER A 38 -1.19 7.66 3.13
CA SER A 38 -0.85 6.68 4.17
C SER A 38 -0.06 5.50 3.59
N GLU A 39 -0.45 5.01 2.41
CA GLU A 39 0.29 3.94 1.74
C GLU A 39 1.66 4.41 1.24
N ILE A 40 1.79 5.64 0.74
CA ILE A 40 3.10 6.21 0.39
C ILE A 40 4.03 6.23 1.60
N ALA A 41 3.57 6.73 2.75
CA ALA A 41 4.37 6.79 3.97
C ALA A 41 4.84 5.39 4.41
N ARG A 42 3.95 4.40 4.38
CA ARG A 42 4.31 2.99 4.68
C ARG A 42 5.38 2.45 3.73
N LEU A 43 5.29 2.74 2.43
CA LEU A 43 6.28 2.30 1.45
C LEU A 43 7.63 3.00 1.66
N GLU A 44 7.63 4.28 1.99
CA GLU A 44 8.83 5.04 2.32
C GLU A 44 9.53 4.47 3.57
N GLU A 45 8.78 4.16 4.63
CA GLU A 45 9.30 3.50 5.83
C GLU A 45 9.94 2.13 5.51
N GLU A 46 9.27 1.30 4.70
CA GLU A 46 9.82 0.01 4.27
C GLU A 46 11.10 0.16 3.44
N ILE A 47 11.17 1.18 2.57
CA ILE A 47 12.39 1.50 1.80
C ILE A 47 13.52 1.88 2.75
N GLU A 48 13.25 2.73 3.75
CA GLU A 48 14.25 3.15 4.74
C GLU A 48 14.78 1.95 5.53
N MET A 49 13.88 1.10 6.04
CA MET A 49 14.25 -0.11 6.77
C MET A 49 15.13 -1.05 5.94
N LYS A 50 14.75 -1.32 4.69
CA LYS A 50 15.51 -2.20 3.77
C LYS A 50 16.87 -1.59 3.41
N THR A 51 16.94 -0.28 3.22
CA THR A 51 18.19 0.41 2.88
C THR A 51 19.15 0.44 4.07
N SER A 52 18.65 0.72 5.28
CA SER A 52 19.42 0.67 6.51
C SER A 52 19.98 -0.73 6.78
N SER A 53 19.15 -1.76 6.61
CA SER A 53 19.56 -3.16 6.71
C SER A 53 20.68 -3.51 5.72
N LYS A 54 20.54 -3.09 4.45
CA LYS A 54 21.57 -3.29 3.43
C LYS A 54 22.89 -2.58 3.78
N ALA A 55 22.83 -1.33 4.23
CA ALA A 55 24.02 -0.57 4.61
C ALA A 55 24.73 -1.18 5.83
N ALA A 56 23.99 -1.71 6.80
CA ALA A 56 24.55 -2.43 7.94
C ALA A 56 25.26 -3.73 7.51
N ALA A 57 24.66 -4.49 6.59
CA ALA A 57 25.29 -5.68 6.04
C ALA A 57 26.59 -5.35 5.28
N GLU A 58 26.59 -4.33 4.40
CA GLU A 58 27.78 -3.94 3.64
C GLU A 58 28.97 -3.51 4.54
N ARG A 59 28.70 -2.96 5.73
CA ARG A 59 29.73 -2.62 6.73
C ARG A 59 30.29 -3.83 7.47
N PHE A 60 29.54 -4.92 7.57
CA PHE A 60 29.98 -6.14 8.26
C PHE A 60 30.85 -7.03 7.35
N PHE A 61 30.68 -6.93 6.03
CA PHE A 61 31.42 -7.73 5.05
C PHE A 61 32.67 -7.03 4.45
N ARG A 62 33.05 -5.84 4.94
CA ARG A 62 34.30 -5.13 4.60
C ARG A 62 35.20 -5.01 5.82
#